data_AF-A0A0N0XQ75-F1
#
_entry.id   AF-A0A0N0XQ75-F1
#
_cell.length_a   1.000
_cell.length_b   1.000
_cell.length_c   1.000
_cell.angle_alpha   90.00
_cell.angle_beta   90.00
_cell.angle_gamma   90.00
#
_symmetry.space_group_name_H-M   'P 1'
#
loop_
_entity.id
_entity.type
_entity.pdbx_description
1 polymer ?
#
loop_
_entity_poly.entity_id
_entity_poly.type
_entity_poly.pdbx_seq_one_letter_code
_entity_poly.pdbx_strand_id
1 'polypeptide(L)'
;MDTLADGASARESARTSAGLALRFSWETAEHEPPEAAELTELEEEIHTHCAALRQAAPDDTTPATLLAFLALAKLRAHLDEPVDHRDDRHADHVRLDDDDEPGRALATEVVRASRRALALRDTDNIAAFSLACALEWLGDHAAAVTAYCEAVRLDPHDSLALARAEVLEEGLRLPCPVPGRRPLQPYGFYQLERTRVVGHSGSVKGVEFLSTDRTAIRRAAEHQLGEWLADSGTGLDEDFALRTWQPGEEPGKSPGRTFYADLRQAAMQAPDGRHVVDWSTAPLPDLRHPLPVGLPIRWYGTWHFYGETEYDD
;
A
#
# COMPACT_ATOMS: atom_id res chain seq x y z
N MET A 1 34.14 -10.19 -7.93
CA MET A 1 32.86 -9.90 -8.61
C MET A 1 31.70 -10.62 -7.92
N ASP A 2 31.95 -11.82 -7.35
CA ASP A 2 30.94 -12.59 -6.59
C ASP A 2 30.44 -11.92 -5.29
N THR A 3 31.32 -11.28 -4.51
CA THR A 3 30.93 -10.69 -3.19
C THR A 3 29.91 -9.54 -3.29
N LEU A 4 29.87 -8.82 -4.42
CA LEU A 4 28.91 -7.73 -4.64
C LEU A 4 27.54 -8.25 -5.08
N ALA A 5 27.50 -9.37 -5.81
CA ALA A 5 26.26 -10.04 -6.21
C ALA A 5 25.58 -10.70 -5.00
N ASP A 6 26.36 -11.36 -4.14
CA ASP A 6 25.87 -11.96 -2.89
C ASP A 6 25.27 -10.89 -1.95
N GLY A 7 25.91 -9.73 -1.84
CA GLY A 7 25.41 -8.63 -1.02
C GLY A 7 24.13 -7.98 -1.57
N ALA A 8 23.92 -7.94 -2.89
CA ALA A 8 22.68 -7.45 -3.49
C ALA A 8 21.52 -8.44 -3.27
N SER A 9 21.77 -9.74 -3.49
CA SER A 9 20.79 -10.79 -3.26
C SER A 9 20.37 -10.88 -1.78
N ALA A 10 21.31 -10.74 -0.85
CA ALA A 10 21.01 -10.75 0.58
C ALA A 10 20.14 -9.55 1.01
N ARG A 11 20.40 -8.36 0.45
CA ARG A 11 19.58 -7.15 0.69
C ARG A 11 18.17 -7.34 0.14
N GLU A 12 18.04 -7.84 -1.07
CA GLU A 12 16.74 -8.12 -1.69
C GLU A 12 15.95 -9.13 -0.86
N SER A 13 16.57 -10.23 -0.45
CA SER A 13 15.96 -11.23 0.43
C SER A 13 15.49 -10.63 1.75
N ALA A 14 16.31 -9.80 2.41
CA ALA A 14 15.94 -9.18 3.68
C ALA A 14 14.77 -8.19 3.52
N ARG A 15 14.68 -7.45 2.40
CA ARG A 15 13.51 -6.60 2.13
C ARG A 15 12.26 -7.44 1.89
N THR A 16 12.37 -8.52 1.11
CA THR A 16 11.25 -9.44 0.87
C THR A 16 10.72 -10.02 2.18
N SER A 17 11.59 -10.55 3.04
CA SER A 17 11.17 -11.11 4.33
C SER A 17 10.49 -10.06 5.22
N ALA A 18 11.10 -8.87 5.35
CA ALA A 18 10.50 -7.78 6.14
C ALA A 18 9.12 -7.36 5.60
N GLY A 19 8.98 -7.26 4.27
CA GLY A 19 7.72 -6.89 3.63
C GLY A 19 6.63 -7.94 3.77
N LEU A 20 6.99 -9.23 3.67
CA LEU A 20 6.04 -10.33 3.87
C LEU A 20 5.57 -10.42 5.32
N ALA A 21 6.49 -10.31 6.29
CA ALA A 21 6.13 -10.27 7.71
C ALA A 21 5.22 -9.07 8.03
N LEU A 22 5.50 -7.91 7.43
CA LEU A 22 4.67 -6.71 7.58
C LEU A 22 3.27 -6.90 6.99
N ARG A 23 3.17 -7.47 5.79
CA ARG A 23 1.89 -7.80 5.15
C ARG A 23 1.09 -8.78 6.00
N PHE A 24 1.72 -9.85 6.46
CA PHE A 24 1.05 -10.85 7.29
C PHE A 24 0.55 -10.24 8.60
N SER A 25 1.38 -9.45 9.28
CA SER A 25 0.98 -8.70 10.47
C SER A 25 -0.20 -7.77 10.21
N TRP A 26 -0.31 -7.19 9.02
CA TRP A 26 -1.43 -6.34 8.62
C TRP A 26 -2.70 -7.15 8.36
N GLU A 27 -2.62 -8.17 7.49
CA GLU A 27 -3.77 -9.01 7.11
C GLU A 27 -4.36 -9.75 8.31
N THR A 28 -3.52 -10.15 9.28
CA THR A 28 -4.00 -10.86 10.48
C THR A 28 -4.65 -9.92 11.48
N ALA A 29 -4.22 -8.65 11.56
CA ALA A 29 -4.91 -7.64 12.34
C ALA A 29 -6.31 -7.28 11.77
N GLU A 30 -6.55 -7.53 10.48
CA GLU A 30 -7.83 -7.28 9.82
C GLU A 30 -8.89 -8.37 10.05
N HIS A 31 -8.51 -9.64 10.02
CA HIS A 31 -9.48 -10.75 9.92
C HIS A 31 -9.76 -11.45 11.25
N GLU A 32 -8.72 -11.81 11.99
CA GLU A 32 -8.82 -12.47 13.28
C GLU A 32 -7.51 -12.21 14.01
N PRO A 33 -7.47 -11.30 15.02
CA PRO A 33 -6.22 -10.92 15.65
C PRO A 33 -5.54 -12.16 16.21
N PRO A 34 -4.30 -12.46 15.80
CA PRO A 34 -3.63 -13.68 16.24
C PRO A 34 -3.26 -13.55 17.71
N GLU A 35 -2.81 -14.64 18.32
CA GLU A 35 -2.31 -14.57 19.69
C GLU A 35 -1.22 -13.50 19.79
N ALA A 36 -1.21 -12.72 20.88
CA ALA A 36 -0.26 -11.61 21.06
C ALA A 36 1.22 -12.02 20.90
N ALA A 37 1.54 -13.30 21.12
CA ALA A 37 2.85 -13.89 20.87
C ALA A 37 3.23 -13.87 19.38
N GLU A 38 2.31 -14.19 18.47
CA GLU A 38 2.58 -14.23 17.03
C GLU A 38 2.83 -12.82 16.46
N LEU A 39 2.08 -11.81 16.90
CA LEU A 39 2.34 -10.41 16.54
C LEU A 39 3.72 -9.94 17.03
N THR A 40 4.12 -10.39 18.22
CA THR A 40 5.42 -10.05 18.78
C THR A 40 6.56 -10.68 17.97
N GLU A 41 6.43 -11.94 17.58
CA GLU A 41 7.42 -12.62 16.74
C GLU A 41 7.58 -11.95 15.37
N LEU A 42 6.48 -11.57 14.73
CA LEU A 42 6.49 -10.83 13.46
C LEU A 42 7.15 -9.45 13.61
N GLU A 43 6.85 -8.73 14.69
CA GLU A 43 7.50 -7.46 15.01
C GLU A 43 9.03 -7.63 15.14
N GLU A 44 9.48 -8.62 15.90
CA GLU A 44 10.90 -8.92 16.08
C GLU A 44 11.59 -9.29 14.75
N GLU A 45 10.91 -10.06 13.89
CA GLU A 45 11.39 -10.41 12.56
C GLU A 45 11.56 -9.16 11.68
N ILE A 46 10.54 -8.28 11.63
CA ILE A 46 10.60 -7.03 10.86
C ILE A 46 11.75 -6.15 11.37
N HIS A 47 11.90 -6.00 12.69
CA HIS A 47 12.99 -5.22 13.28
C HIS A 47 14.37 -5.81 12.94
N THR A 48 14.51 -7.13 13.00
CA THR A 48 15.74 -7.85 12.69
C THR A 48 16.15 -7.62 11.22
N HIS A 49 15.22 -7.79 10.29
CA HIS A 49 15.49 -7.54 8.87
C HIS A 49 15.76 -6.08 8.58
N CYS A 50 15.03 -5.14 9.20
CA CYS A 50 15.29 -3.71 9.07
C CYS A 50 16.68 -3.32 9.60
N ALA A 51 17.12 -3.90 10.70
CA ALA A 51 18.46 -3.67 11.25
C ALA A 51 19.56 -4.21 10.32
N ALA A 52 19.39 -5.42 9.80
CA ALA A 52 20.30 -6.01 8.84
C ALA A 52 20.40 -5.17 7.55
N LEU A 53 19.26 -4.66 7.05
CA LEU A 53 19.21 -3.78 5.89
C LEU A 53 19.95 -2.46 6.13
N ARG A 54 19.74 -1.81 7.27
CA ARG A 54 20.47 -0.57 7.62
C ARG A 54 21.97 -0.78 7.73
N GLN A 55 22.40 -1.94 8.24
CA GLN A 55 23.82 -2.27 8.32
C GLN A 55 24.42 -2.53 6.93
N ALA A 56 23.70 -3.23 6.05
CA ALA A 56 24.17 -3.59 4.72
C ALA A 56 24.05 -2.45 3.69
N ALA A 57 23.09 -1.53 3.86
CA ALA A 57 22.83 -0.40 3.00
C ALA A 57 22.33 0.81 3.81
N PRO A 58 23.24 1.63 4.39
CA PRO A 58 22.86 2.77 5.23
C PRO A 58 22.00 3.84 4.52
N ASP A 59 22.12 3.93 3.19
CA ASP A 59 21.37 4.87 2.35
C ASP A 59 19.98 4.32 1.94
N ASP A 60 19.66 3.07 2.27
CA ASP A 60 18.35 2.50 1.98
C ASP A 60 17.29 3.09 2.92
N THR A 61 16.29 3.72 2.32
CA THR A 61 15.18 4.36 3.06
C THR A 61 14.05 3.38 3.40
N THR A 62 14.03 2.20 2.78
CA THR A 62 13.01 1.14 2.99
C THR A 62 12.81 0.82 4.47
N PRO A 63 13.86 0.59 5.29
CA PRO A 63 13.68 0.28 6.70
C PRO A 63 13.09 1.42 7.53
N ALA A 64 13.08 2.66 7.03
CA ALA A 64 12.43 3.75 7.74
C ALA A 64 10.92 3.75 7.46
N THR A 65 10.53 3.55 6.19
CA THR A 65 9.13 3.40 5.79
C THR A 65 8.47 2.19 6.45
N LEU A 66 9.13 1.01 6.43
CA LEU A 66 8.60 -0.21 7.03
C LEU A 66 8.33 -0.05 8.53
N LEU A 67 9.25 0.58 9.27
CA LEU A 67 9.06 0.82 10.71
C LEU A 67 8.00 1.90 11.00
N ALA A 68 7.86 2.91 10.14
CA ALA A 68 6.77 3.88 10.26
C ALA A 68 5.41 3.22 10.05
N PHE A 69 5.31 2.30 9.08
CA PHE A 69 4.10 1.52 8.86
C PHE A 69 3.81 0.56 10.01
N LEU A 70 4.81 -0.19 10.49
CA LEU A 70 4.66 -1.11 11.63
C LEU A 70 4.16 -0.36 12.87
N ALA A 71 4.75 0.80 13.19
CA ALA A 71 4.30 1.62 14.30
C ALA A 71 2.83 2.03 14.15
N LEU A 72 2.41 2.42 12.93
CA LEU A 72 1.01 2.78 12.65
C LEU A 72 0.09 1.57 12.85
N ALA A 73 0.45 0.40 12.33
CA ALA A 73 -0.33 -0.82 12.47
C ALA A 73 -0.54 -1.18 13.94
N LYS A 74 0.52 -1.08 14.77
CA LYS A 74 0.44 -1.31 16.22
C LYS A 74 -0.52 -0.34 16.92
N LEU A 75 -0.49 0.94 16.55
CA LEU A 75 -1.40 1.93 17.10
C LEU A 75 -2.86 1.65 16.72
N ARG A 76 -3.11 1.30 15.46
CA ARG A 76 -4.47 0.94 15.00
C ARG A 76 -5.00 -0.29 15.72
N ALA A 77 -4.16 -1.31 15.90
CA ALA A 77 -4.51 -2.52 16.65
C ALA A 77 -4.84 -2.19 18.13
N HIS A 78 -4.14 -1.24 18.75
CA HIS A 78 -4.46 -0.77 20.11
C HIS A 78 -5.80 -0.05 20.19
N LEU A 79 -6.14 0.74 19.17
CA LEU A 79 -7.38 1.52 19.13
C LEU A 79 -8.64 0.66 18.89
N ASP A 80 -8.48 -0.63 18.56
CA ASP A 80 -9.57 -1.53 18.14
C ASP A 80 -10.42 -0.93 16.99
N GLU A 81 -9.84 -0.02 16.20
CA GLU A 81 -10.47 0.50 15.00
C GLU A 81 -10.39 -0.58 13.91
N PRO A 82 -11.52 -1.09 13.38
CA PRO A 82 -11.49 -1.98 12.23
C PRO A 82 -10.71 -1.31 11.10
N VAL A 83 -9.76 -2.05 10.54
CA VAL A 83 -8.71 -1.49 9.68
C VAL A 83 -9.26 -1.09 8.31
N ASP A 84 -10.43 -1.62 7.93
CA ASP A 84 -11.14 -1.30 6.69
C ASP A 84 -12.57 -0.84 6.94
N HIS A 85 -12.77 0.48 6.85
CA HIS A 85 -13.90 0.99 6.09
C HIS A 85 -13.32 1.98 5.06
N ARG A 86 -13.16 1.54 3.81
CA ARG A 86 -13.00 2.40 2.61
C ARG A 86 -14.02 3.56 2.55
N ASP A 87 -15.03 3.56 3.43
CA ASP A 87 -16.07 4.57 3.57
C ASP A 87 -16.09 5.38 4.90
N ASP A 88 -15.10 5.23 5.80
CA ASP A 88 -15.03 6.03 7.05
C ASP A 88 -14.40 7.43 6.87
N ARG A 89 -14.61 8.02 5.70
CA ARG A 89 -14.19 9.40 5.38
C ARG A 89 -14.70 10.43 6.40
N HIS A 90 -15.73 10.08 7.16
CA HIS A 90 -16.42 10.95 8.12
C HIS A 90 -16.49 10.40 9.55
N ALA A 91 -15.82 9.29 9.88
CA ALA A 91 -15.81 8.80 11.25
C ALA A 91 -15.09 9.81 12.15
N ASP A 92 -15.67 10.15 13.30
CA ASP A 92 -14.95 10.91 14.32
C ASP A 92 -13.87 9.98 14.90
N HIS A 93 -12.62 10.11 14.46
CA HIS A 93 -11.52 9.39 15.11
C HIS A 93 -11.48 9.81 16.57
N VAL A 94 -11.56 8.81 17.45
CA VAL A 94 -11.53 9.04 18.89
C VAL A 94 -10.13 9.52 19.24
N ARG A 95 -10.04 10.75 19.74
CA ARG A 95 -8.81 11.26 20.37
C ARG A 95 -8.42 10.27 21.47
N LEU A 96 -7.14 9.90 21.52
CA LEU A 96 -6.62 9.12 22.63
C LEU A 96 -6.93 9.84 23.94
N ASP A 97 -7.55 9.12 24.87
CA ASP A 97 -7.82 9.65 26.19
C ASP A 97 -6.50 10.03 26.89
N ASP A 98 -6.53 11.08 27.70
CA ASP A 98 -5.31 11.61 28.33
C ASP A 98 -4.68 10.58 29.30
N ASP A 99 -5.46 9.62 29.78
CA ASP A 99 -5.04 8.50 30.63
C ASP A 99 -4.68 7.21 29.86
N ASP A 100 -4.86 7.15 28.54
CA ASP A 100 -4.38 6.06 27.69
C ASP A 100 -2.87 6.21 27.40
N GLU A 101 -2.07 6.00 28.45
CA GLU A 101 -0.61 6.04 28.37
C GLU A 101 -0.03 5.10 27.29
N PRO A 102 -0.49 3.83 27.16
CA PRO A 102 -0.02 2.95 26.09
C PRO A 102 -0.32 3.47 24.67
N GLY A 103 -1.55 3.90 24.39
CA GLY A 103 -1.92 4.41 23.07
C GLY A 103 -1.15 5.69 22.72
N ARG A 104 -0.97 6.60 23.68
CA ARG A 104 -0.16 7.82 23.48
C ARG A 104 1.32 7.53 23.25
N ALA A 105 1.86 6.49 23.89
CA ALA A 105 3.23 6.03 23.64
C ALA A 105 3.38 5.49 22.21
N LEU A 106 2.43 4.68 21.75
CA LEU A 106 2.38 4.17 20.37
C LEU A 106 2.26 5.32 19.35
N ALA A 107 1.37 6.28 19.56
CA ALA A 107 1.23 7.47 18.70
C ALA A 107 2.51 8.31 18.64
N THR A 108 3.19 8.48 19.78
CA THR A 108 4.48 9.17 19.82
C THR A 108 5.55 8.41 19.03
N GLU A 109 5.52 7.08 19.06
CA GLU A 109 6.40 6.25 18.24
C GLU A 109 6.10 6.42 16.74
N VAL A 110 4.83 6.42 16.32
CA VAL A 110 4.44 6.68 14.93
C VAL A 110 4.96 8.03 14.45
N VAL A 111 4.78 9.09 15.25
CA VAL A 111 5.28 10.44 14.92
C VAL A 111 6.81 10.41 14.74
N ARG A 112 7.54 9.76 15.64
CA ARG A 112 9.01 9.66 15.58
C ARG A 112 9.47 8.89 14.34
N ALA A 113 8.87 7.72 14.09
CA ALA A 113 9.24 6.86 12.96
C ALA A 113 8.90 7.53 11.61
N SER A 114 7.73 8.15 11.52
CA SER A 114 7.27 8.85 10.32
C SER A 114 8.13 10.08 10.00
N ARG A 115 8.44 10.91 11.00
CA ARG A 115 9.39 12.04 10.82
C ARG A 115 10.77 11.57 10.38
N ARG A 116 11.24 10.43 10.90
CA ARG A 116 12.51 9.84 10.48
C ARG A 116 12.46 9.38 9.01
N ALA A 117 11.38 8.73 8.59
CA ALA A 117 11.18 8.32 7.21
C ALA A 117 11.12 9.54 6.27
N LEU A 118 10.33 10.56 6.62
CA LEU A 118 10.22 11.81 5.85
C LEU A 118 11.55 12.59 5.77
N ALA A 119 12.37 12.56 6.82
CA ALA A 119 13.70 13.18 6.79
C ALA A 119 14.68 12.45 5.85
N LEU A 120 14.47 11.15 5.61
CA LEU A 120 15.25 10.36 4.66
C LEU A 120 14.68 10.44 3.25
N ARG A 121 13.36 10.57 3.12
CA ARG A 121 12.62 10.67 1.86
C ARG A 121 11.36 11.52 2.08
N ASP A 122 11.42 12.77 1.65
CA ASP A 122 10.34 13.76 1.79
C ASP A 122 9.11 13.46 0.91
N THR A 123 9.22 12.50 0.00
CA THR A 123 8.12 12.00 -0.83
C THR A 123 7.54 10.68 -0.36
N ASP A 124 7.74 10.31 0.90
CA ASP A 124 7.19 9.10 1.50
C ASP A 124 5.73 9.33 1.94
N ASN A 125 4.79 8.93 1.09
CA ASN A 125 3.37 9.17 1.34
C ASN A 125 2.79 8.25 2.42
N ILE A 126 3.41 7.09 2.68
CA ILE A 126 3.09 6.23 3.82
C ILE A 126 3.41 7.00 5.10
N ALA A 127 4.64 7.49 5.21
CA ALA A 127 5.07 8.24 6.39
C ALA A 127 4.30 9.56 6.58
N ALA A 128 3.96 10.26 5.49
CA ALA A 128 3.13 11.47 5.56
C ALA A 128 1.73 11.18 6.14
N PHE A 129 1.08 10.13 5.64
CA PHE A 129 -0.23 9.70 6.12
C PHE A 129 -0.17 9.20 7.57
N SER A 130 0.80 8.32 7.90
CA SER A 130 1.00 7.81 9.26
C SER A 130 1.24 8.93 10.27
N LEU A 131 2.02 9.95 9.90
CA LEU A 131 2.26 11.12 10.74
C LEU A 131 0.95 11.87 11.01
N ALA A 132 0.11 12.04 9.99
CA ALA A 132 -1.15 12.75 10.11
C ALA A 132 -2.12 12.05 11.08
N CYS A 133 -2.34 10.75 10.90
CA CYS A 133 -3.18 9.94 11.80
C CYS A 133 -2.70 10.03 13.25
N ALA A 134 -1.40 9.87 13.50
CA ALA A 134 -0.87 9.92 14.86
C ALA A 134 -1.01 11.29 15.52
N LEU A 135 -0.85 12.37 14.77
CA LEU A 135 -1.06 13.73 15.28
C LEU A 135 -2.54 13.99 15.57
N GLU A 136 -3.44 13.48 14.73
CA GLU A 136 -4.87 13.56 14.94
C GLU A 136 -5.28 12.84 16.23
N TRP A 137 -4.87 11.58 16.42
CA TRP A 137 -5.17 10.83 17.64
C TRP A 137 -4.57 11.46 18.91
N LEU A 138 -3.44 12.15 18.79
CA LEU A 138 -2.86 12.94 19.89
C LEU A 138 -3.59 14.27 20.15
N GLY A 139 -4.55 14.65 19.31
CA GLY A 139 -5.31 15.89 19.41
C GLY A 139 -4.59 17.14 18.87
N ASP A 140 -3.44 16.99 18.21
CA ASP A 140 -2.74 18.11 17.56
C ASP A 140 -3.30 18.34 16.14
N HIS A 141 -4.55 18.81 16.08
CA HIS A 141 -5.30 18.93 14.83
C HIS A 141 -4.60 19.86 13.81
N ALA A 142 -3.96 20.94 14.27
CA ALA A 142 -3.25 21.86 13.38
C ALA A 142 -2.05 21.19 12.70
N ALA A 143 -1.27 20.41 13.44
CA ALA A 143 -0.18 19.64 12.87
C ALA A 143 -0.69 18.47 12.00
N ALA A 144 -1.79 17.82 12.40
CA ALA A 144 -2.42 16.75 11.64
C ALA A 144 -2.92 17.23 10.27
N VAL A 145 -3.63 18.36 10.22
CA VAL A 145 -4.08 18.99 8.95
C VAL A 145 -2.90 19.26 8.04
N THR A 146 -1.80 19.82 8.57
CA THR A 146 -0.58 20.06 7.79
C THR A 146 -0.03 18.76 7.19
N ALA A 147 0.01 17.69 7.98
CA ALA A 147 0.49 16.38 7.53
C ALA A 147 -0.46 15.71 6.51
N TYR A 148 -1.78 15.82 6.68
CA TYR A 148 -2.76 15.34 5.70
C TYR A 148 -2.67 16.11 4.38
N CYS A 149 -2.48 17.43 4.43
CA CYS A 149 -2.25 18.23 3.24
C CYS A 149 -1.01 17.77 2.46
N GLU A 150 0.07 17.39 3.16
CA GLU A 150 1.25 16.80 2.54
C GLU A 150 0.98 15.40 1.96
N ALA A 151 0.21 14.55 2.65
CA ALA A 151 -0.21 13.26 2.12
C ALA A 151 -1.03 13.43 0.82
N VAL A 152 -1.99 14.35 0.79
CA VAL A 152 -2.77 14.72 -0.41
C VAL A 152 -1.90 15.35 -1.51
N ARG A 153 -0.86 16.12 -1.14
CA ARG A 153 0.09 16.64 -2.13
C ARG A 153 0.84 15.51 -2.83
N LEU A 154 1.20 14.45 -2.09
CA LEU A 154 1.92 13.29 -2.59
C LEU A 154 1.01 12.32 -3.35
N ASP A 155 -0.21 12.09 -2.87
CA ASP A 155 -1.25 11.35 -3.56
C ASP A 155 -2.56 12.15 -3.60
N PRO A 156 -2.80 12.91 -4.68
CA PRO A 156 -4.01 13.71 -4.83
C PRO A 156 -5.30 12.91 -4.81
N HIS A 157 -5.23 11.59 -4.98
CA HIS A 157 -6.38 10.70 -4.98
C HIS A 157 -6.57 9.97 -3.65
N ASP A 158 -5.80 10.30 -2.61
CA ASP A 158 -6.04 9.82 -1.27
C ASP A 158 -7.27 10.52 -0.67
N SER A 159 -8.44 9.97 -0.97
CA SER A 159 -9.73 10.51 -0.54
C SER A 159 -9.89 10.50 0.99
N LEU A 160 -9.25 9.54 1.66
CA LEU A 160 -9.27 9.47 3.12
C LEU A 160 -8.47 10.63 3.72
N ALA A 161 -7.23 10.84 3.27
CA ALA A 161 -6.42 11.97 3.73
C ALA A 161 -7.10 13.33 3.48
N LEU A 162 -7.72 13.49 2.30
CA LEU A 162 -8.48 14.70 1.98
C LEU A 162 -9.65 14.90 2.94
N ALA A 163 -10.47 13.86 3.14
CA ALA A 163 -11.63 13.96 4.01
C ALA A 163 -11.24 14.25 5.46
N ARG A 164 -10.18 13.62 5.99
CA ARG A 164 -9.67 13.92 7.34
C ARG A 164 -9.23 15.37 7.49
N ALA A 165 -8.50 15.91 6.51
CA ALA A 165 -8.08 17.31 6.54
C ALA A 165 -9.29 18.27 6.57
N GLU A 166 -10.32 18.00 5.75
CA GLU A 166 -11.55 18.79 5.68
C GLU A 166 -12.39 18.71 6.97
N VAL A 167 -12.39 17.56 7.65
CA VAL A 167 -13.06 17.38 8.96
C VAL A 167 -12.35 18.18 10.06
N LEU A 168 -11.01 18.17 10.09
CA LEU A 168 -10.22 18.83 11.13
C LEU A 168 -10.13 20.36 10.97
N GLU A 169 -10.26 20.88 9.74
CA GLU A 169 -10.27 22.32 9.47
C GLU A 169 -11.51 22.73 8.67
N GLU A 170 -12.50 23.27 9.37
CA GLU A 170 -13.74 23.76 8.75
C GLU A 170 -13.43 24.82 7.69
N GLY A 171 -13.92 24.60 6.47
CA GLY A 171 -13.71 25.52 5.36
C GLY A 171 -12.36 25.37 4.66
N LEU A 172 -11.51 24.42 5.08
CA LEU A 172 -10.36 24.00 4.29
C LEU A 172 -10.87 23.51 2.93
N ARG A 173 -10.51 24.25 1.89
CA ARG A 173 -10.68 23.81 0.51
C ARG A 173 -9.31 23.58 -0.05
N LEU A 174 -8.80 22.38 0.18
CA LEU A 174 -7.72 21.88 -0.66
C LEU A 174 -8.23 21.92 -2.10
N PRO A 175 -7.37 22.25 -3.08
CA PRO A 175 -7.79 22.17 -4.47
C PRO A 175 -8.23 20.73 -4.72
N CYS A 176 -9.55 20.50 -4.80
CA CYS A 176 -10.21 19.26 -5.21
C CYS A 176 -9.32 18.59 -6.26
N PRO A 177 -9.02 17.27 -6.18
CA PRO A 177 -8.04 16.60 -7.01
C PRO A 177 -8.06 17.18 -8.41
N VAL A 178 -7.13 18.09 -8.69
CA VAL A 178 -7.26 18.94 -9.88
C VAL A 178 -7.25 17.96 -11.04
N PRO A 179 -8.27 17.93 -11.91
CA PRO A 179 -8.29 16.98 -13.01
C PRO A 179 -6.95 17.01 -13.75
N GLY A 180 -6.20 15.91 -13.69
CA GLY A 180 -4.86 15.80 -14.29
C GLY A 180 -3.66 15.92 -13.33
N ARG A 181 -3.84 16.22 -12.04
CA ARG A 181 -2.81 15.97 -11.02
C ARG A 181 -2.70 14.46 -10.78
N ARG A 182 -1.46 13.98 -10.69
CA ARG A 182 -1.17 12.55 -10.54
C ARG A 182 -0.32 12.33 -9.29
N PRO A 183 -0.33 11.12 -8.70
CA PRO A 183 0.51 10.79 -7.56
C PRO A 183 1.99 11.09 -7.85
N LEU A 184 2.71 11.57 -6.83
CA LEU A 184 4.16 11.75 -6.83
C LEU A 184 4.85 10.47 -6.32
N GLN A 185 4.40 9.32 -6.80
CA GLN A 185 4.96 8.02 -6.48
C GLN A 185 6.34 7.86 -7.14
N PRO A 186 7.43 7.71 -6.37
CA PRO A 186 8.78 7.68 -6.92
C PRO A 186 9.12 6.34 -7.60
N TYR A 187 8.31 5.31 -7.38
CA TYR A 187 8.58 3.96 -7.83
C TYR A 187 7.62 3.50 -8.91
N GLY A 188 8.11 2.72 -9.86
CA GLY A 188 7.29 2.02 -10.85
C GLY A 188 6.87 0.64 -10.36
N PHE A 189 5.64 0.22 -10.68
CA PHE A 189 5.10 -1.08 -10.30
C PHE A 189 3.98 -1.53 -11.24
N TYR A 190 3.69 -2.82 -11.22
CA TYR A 190 2.50 -3.42 -11.81
C TYR A 190 1.54 -3.84 -10.70
N GLN A 191 0.26 -3.58 -10.90
CA GLN A 191 -0.79 -3.97 -9.99
C GLN A 191 -1.90 -4.66 -10.80
N LEU A 192 -2.15 -5.92 -10.50
CA LEU A 192 -3.27 -6.68 -11.00
C LEU A 192 -4.39 -6.57 -9.98
N GLU A 193 -5.60 -6.32 -10.44
CA GLU A 193 -6.80 -6.30 -9.59
C GLU A 193 -7.86 -7.18 -10.24
N ARG A 194 -8.45 -8.06 -9.45
CA ARG A 194 -9.65 -8.82 -9.80
C ARG A 194 -10.68 -8.66 -8.71
N THR A 195 -11.73 -7.89 -8.96
CA THR A 195 -12.87 -7.72 -8.05
C THR A 195 -14.06 -8.54 -8.55
N ARG A 196 -14.91 -8.97 -7.63
CA ARG A 196 -16.27 -9.44 -7.91
C ARG A 196 -17.23 -8.92 -6.86
N VAL A 197 -18.38 -8.44 -7.28
CA VAL A 197 -19.47 -8.13 -6.35
C VAL A 197 -20.08 -9.44 -5.86
N VAL A 198 -20.09 -9.65 -4.55
CA VAL A 198 -20.71 -10.77 -3.87
C VAL A 198 -22.00 -10.33 -3.16
N GLY A 199 -23.08 -11.06 -3.41
CA GLY A 199 -24.37 -10.82 -2.76
C GLY A 199 -25.13 -9.58 -3.26
N HIS A 200 -26.24 -9.27 -2.61
CA HIS A 200 -27.12 -8.14 -2.95
C HIS A 200 -26.77 -6.84 -2.19
N SER A 201 -25.83 -6.90 -1.24
CA SER A 201 -25.34 -5.76 -0.46
C SER A 201 -24.40 -4.85 -1.26
N GLY A 202 -23.85 -5.35 -2.37
CA GLY A 202 -22.76 -4.68 -3.07
C GLY A 202 -21.37 -4.96 -2.47
N SER A 203 -21.27 -5.90 -1.51
CA SER A 203 -19.99 -6.38 -0.98
C SER A 203 -19.08 -6.82 -2.12
N VAL A 204 -17.78 -6.53 -2.02
CA VAL A 204 -16.81 -6.86 -3.06
C VAL A 204 -15.79 -7.83 -2.47
N LYS A 205 -15.59 -8.96 -3.15
CA LYS A 205 -14.44 -9.84 -2.88
C LYS A 205 -13.46 -9.72 -4.03
N GLY A 206 -12.18 -9.87 -3.74
CA GLY A 206 -11.24 -9.93 -4.82
C GLY A 206 -9.82 -10.23 -4.41
N VAL A 207 -8.96 -10.11 -5.40
CA VAL A 207 -7.54 -10.37 -5.31
C VAL A 207 -6.81 -9.19 -5.92
N GLU A 208 -5.88 -8.60 -5.17
CA GLU A 208 -4.88 -7.68 -5.70
C GLU A 208 -3.51 -8.37 -5.72
N PHE A 209 -2.73 -8.10 -6.77
CA PHE A 209 -1.36 -8.58 -6.89
C PHE A 209 -0.42 -7.46 -7.29
N LEU A 210 0.50 -7.07 -6.39
CA LEU A 210 1.52 -6.06 -6.66
C LEU A 210 2.86 -6.71 -6.98
N SER A 211 3.51 -6.28 -8.06
CA SER A 211 4.84 -6.76 -8.42
C SER A 211 5.63 -5.77 -9.26
N THR A 212 6.95 -5.95 -9.28
CA THR A 212 7.87 -5.29 -10.22
C THR A 212 8.44 -6.27 -11.25
N ASP A 213 8.16 -7.57 -11.10
CA ASP A 213 8.58 -8.60 -12.05
C ASP A 213 7.48 -8.84 -13.09
N ARG A 214 7.84 -8.57 -14.36
CA ARG A 214 6.97 -8.81 -15.53
C ARG A 214 6.57 -10.29 -15.64
N THR A 215 7.44 -11.21 -15.29
CA THR A 215 7.15 -12.65 -15.37
C THR A 215 6.17 -13.06 -14.30
N ALA A 216 6.37 -12.58 -13.07
CA ALA A 216 5.46 -12.83 -11.96
C ALA A 216 4.05 -12.28 -12.24
N ILE A 217 3.92 -11.03 -12.69
CA ILE A 217 2.60 -10.42 -12.96
C ILE A 217 1.87 -11.12 -14.11
N ARG A 218 2.59 -11.60 -15.13
CA ARG A 218 1.98 -12.38 -16.23
C ARG A 218 1.44 -13.71 -15.74
N ARG A 219 2.21 -14.44 -14.92
CA ARG A 219 1.78 -15.71 -14.33
C ARG A 219 0.57 -15.50 -13.43
N ALA A 220 0.58 -14.47 -12.58
CA ALA A 220 -0.55 -14.13 -11.73
C ALA A 220 -1.80 -13.82 -12.56
N ALA A 221 -1.68 -12.99 -13.61
CA ALA A 221 -2.80 -12.67 -14.50
C ALA A 221 -3.36 -13.89 -15.23
N GLU A 222 -2.50 -14.79 -15.74
CA GLU A 222 -2.96 -16.03 -16.39
C GLU A 222 -3.62 -16.99 -15.40
N HIS A 223 -3.11 -17.08 -14.17
CA HIS A 223 -3.73 -17.89 -13.11
C HIS A 223 -5.11 -17.34 -12.73
N GLN A 224 -5.20 -16.04 -12.44
CA GLN A 224 -6.44 -15.37 -12.06
C GLN A 224 -7.48 -15.37 -13.21
N LEU A 225 -7.03 -15.35 -14.48
CA LEU A 225 -7.92 -15.54 -15.63
C LEU A 225 -8.54 -16.95 -15.64
N GLY A 226 -7.76 -17.97 -15.30
CA GLY A 226 -8.24 -19.35 -15.17
C GLY A 226 -9.31 -19.49 -14.09
N GLU A 227 -9.05 -18.94 -12.90
CA GLU A 227 -10.01 -18.92 -11.78
C GLU A 227 -11.28 -18.15 -12.16
N TRP A 228 -11.13 -16.97 -12.76
CA TRP A 228 -12.24 -16.16 -13.24
C TRP A 228 -13.14 -16.91 -14.22
N LEU A 229 -12.57 -17.60 -15.20
CA LEU A 229 -13.33 -18.39 -16.17
C LEU A 229 -13.98 -19.63 -15.54
N ALA A 230 -13.34 -20.26 -14.56
CA ALA A 230 -13.91 -21.39 -13.83
C ALA A 230 -15.11 -20.97 -12.97
N ASP A 231 -15.05 -19.78 -12.38
CA ASP A 231 -16.12 -19.18 -11.56
C ASP A 231 -17.23 -18.51 -12.38
N SER A 232 -17.03 -18.27 -13.68
CA SER A 232 -17.94 -17.49 -14.53
C SER A 232 -19.28 -18.21 -14.82
N GLY A 233 -20.21 -18.04 -13.87
CA GLY A 233 -21.58 -18.51 -13.95
C GLY A 233 -22.68 -17.45 -13.79
N THR A 234 -22.49 -16.31 -13.07
CA THR A 234 -23.64 -15.40 -12.77
C THR A 234 -23.37 -13.92 -12.38
N GLY A 235 -22.17 -13.35 -12.52
CA GLY A 235 -21.92 -11.94 -12.13
C GLY A 235 -21.74 -10.98 -13.31
N LEU A 236 -22.51 -9.88 -13.39
CA LEU A 236 -22.32 -8.82 -14.39
C LEU A 236 -21.31 -7.73 -13.94
N ASP A 237 -20.95 -7.69 -12.65
CA ASP A 237 -20.12 -6.66 -12.03
C ASP A 237 -18.81 -7.27 -11.46
N GLU A 238 -17.85 -7.51 -12.34
CA GLU A 238 -16.50 -7.98 -12.00
C GLU A 238 -15.47 -7.14 -12.75
N ASP A 239 -14.55 -6.47 -12.04
CA ASP A 239 -13.40 -5.82 -12.68
C ASP A 239 -12.23 -6.79 -12.71
N PHE A 240 -11.57 -6.90 -13.87
CA PHE A 240 -10.31 -7.62 -13.98
C PHE A 240 -9.34 -6.80 -14.82
N ALA A 241 -8.44 -6.12 -14.12
CA ALA A 241 -7.64 -5.05 -14.69
C ALA A 241 -6.16 -5.17 -14.30
N LEU A 242 -5.32 -4.73 -15.22
CA LEU A 242 -3.89 -4.53 -14.99
C LEU A 242 -3.57 -3.05 -15.07
N ARG A 243 -3.03 -2.53 -13.99
CA ARG A 243 -2.57 -1.15 -13.86
C ARG A 243 -1.05 -1.14 -13.75
N THR A 244 -0.40 -0.36 -14.62
CA THR A 244 1.05 -0.12 -14.52
C THR A 244 1.28 1.32 -14.16
N TRP A 245 2.01 1.58 -13.09
CA TRP A 245 2.44 2.91 -12.72
C TRP A 245 3.91 3.11 -13.10
N GLN A 246 4.17 4.23 -13.78
CA GLN A 246 5.51 4.70 -14.12
C GLN A 246 5.77 6.04 -13.43
N PRO A 247 6.87 6.21 -12.68
CA PRO A 247 7.22 7.50 -12.12
C PRO A 247 7.52 8.51 -13.23
N GLY A 248 7.43 9.79 -12.85
CA GLY A 248 7.82 10.91 -13.71
C GLY A 248 9.31 10.89 -14.04
N GLU A 249 9.76 11.84 -14.87
CA GLU A 249 11.17 11.94 -15.27
C GLU A 249 12.10 12.18 -14.07
N GLU A 250 11.65 13.02 -13.13
CA GLU A 250 12.27 13.17 -11.82
C GLU A 250 11.41 12.42 -10.77
N PRO A 251 11.84 11.23 -10.31
CA PRO A 251 11.09 10.44 -9.32
C PRO A 251 10.75 11.26 -8.07
N GLY A 252 9.48 11.20 -7.66
CA GLY A 252 8.97 11.93 -6.50
C GLY A 252 8.77 13.44 -6.70
N LYS A 253 9.21 14.01 -7.83
CA LYS A 253 9.09 15.45 -8.14
C LYS A 253 8.20 15.74 -9.34
N SER A 254 8.20 14.84 -10.32
CA SER A 254 7.39 14.92 -11.53
C SER A 254 6.21 13.94 -11.47
N PRO A 255 5.02 14.32 -11.97
CA PRO A 255 3.88 13.42 -12.03
C PRO A 255 4.18 12.20 -12.91
N GLY A 256 3.80 11.02 -12.43
CA GLY A 256 3.96 9.77 -13.18
C GLY A 256 2.92 9.54 -14.26
N ARG A 257 2.86 8.32 -14.78
CA ARG A 257 1.89 7.87 -15.78
C ARG A 257 1.33 6.51 -15.41
N THR A 258 0.02 6.38 -15.53
CA THR A 258 -0.68 5.10 -15.38
C THR A 258 -1.01 4.54 -16.75
N PHE A 259 -0.76 3.25 -16.95
CA PHE A 259 -1.26 2.46 -18.07
C PHE A 259 -2.32 1.51 -17.51
N TYR A 260 -3.39 1.32 -18.26
CA TYR A 260 -4.52 0.49 -17.88
C TYR A 260 -4.80 -0.51 -18.99
N ALA A 261 -5.06 -1.77 -18.63
CA ALA A 261 -5.55 -2.79 -19.53
C ALA A 261 -6.68 -3.57 -18.84
N ASP A 262 -7.84 -3.66 -19.52
CA ASP A 262 -8.93 -4.56 -19.12
C ASP A 262 -8.57 -5.98 -19.60
N LEU A 263 -8.27 -6.86 -18.65
CA LEU A 263 -7.80 -8.21 -18.96
C LEU A 263 -8.92 -9.14 -19.45
N ARG A 264 -10.20 -8.79 -19.21
CA ARG A 264 -11.33 -9.52 -19.80
C ARG A 264 -11.37 -9.30 -21.31
N GLN A 265 -11.12 -8.06 -21.74
CA GLN A 265 -11.04 -7.73 -23.17
C GLN A 265 -9.79 -8.30 -23.83
N ALA A 266 -8.71 -8.47 -23.07
CA ALA A 266 -7.48 -9.09 -23.54
C ALA A 266 -7.54 -10.64 -23.52
N ALA A 267 -8.58 -11.27 -22.96
CA ALA A 267 -8.67 -12.72 -22.91
C ALA A 267 -8.87 -13.32 -24.32
N MET A 268 -8.06 -14.30 -24.68
CA MET A 268 -8.15 -15.02 -25.95
C MET A 268 -8.04 -16.53 -25.74
N GLN A 269 -8.56 -17.31 -26.69
CA GLN A 269 -8.35 -18.76 -26.73
C GLN A 269 -7.12 -19.07 -27.57
N ALA A 270 -6.13 -19.73 -26.98
CA ALA A 270 -4.95 -20.20 -27.69
C ALA A 270 -5.29 -21.44 -28.55
N PRO A 271 -4.43 -21.82 -29.52
CA PRO A 271 -4.70 -22.94 -30.44
C PRO A 271 -4.91 -24.30 -29.75
N ASP A 272 -4.41 -24.48 -28.54
CA ASP A 272 -4.59 -25.67 -27.72
C ASP A 272 -5.90 -25.67 -26.91
N GLY A 273 -6.74 -24.65 -27.09
CA GLY A 273 -8.04 -24.48 -26.42
C GLY A 273 -7.95 -23.80 -25.05
N ARG A 274 -6.75 -23.54 -24.53
CA ARG A 274 -6.57 -22.86 -23.23
C ARG A 274 -6.87 -21.37 -23.36
N HIS A 275 -7.37 -20.75 -22.30
CA HIS A 275 -7.51 -19.30 -22.25
C HIS A 275 -6.21 -18.64 -21.79
N VAL A 276 -5.81 -17.57 -22.46
CA VAL A 276 -4.61 -16.78 -22.16
C VAL A 276 -4.89 -15.30 -22.32
N VAL A 277 -4.04 -14.46 -21.73
CA VAL A 277 -4.07 -13.01 -21.94
C VAL A 277 -3.32 -12.67 -23.24
N ASP A 278 -3.96 -11.94 -24.14
CA ASP A 278 -3.32 -11.30 -25.29
C ASP A 278 -2.48 -10.09 -24.82
N TRP A 279 -1.23 -10.36 -24.49
CA TRP A 279 -0.26 -9.35 -24.05
C TRP A 279 0.08 -8.29 -25.11
N SER A 280 -0.40 -8.43 -26.37
CA SER A 280 -0.29 -7.36 -27.37
C SER A 280 -1.29 -6.23 -27.12
N THR A 281 -2.42 -6.54 -26.47
CA THR A 281 -3.47 -5.58 -26.08
C THR A 281 -3.34 -5.10 -24.63
N ALA A 282 -2.58 -5.84 -23.80
CA ALA A 282 -2.25 -5.49 -22.42
C ALA A 282 -0.72 -5.32 -22.21
N PRO A 283 -0.07 -4.30 -22.80
CA PRO A 283 1.38 -4.17 -22.74
C PRO A 283 1.89 -3.86 -21.32
N LEU A 284 2.99 -4.51 -20.95
CA LEU A 284 3.71 -4.32 -19.67
C LEU A 284 5.04 -3.60 -19.93
N PRO A 285 5.09 -2.25 -19.96
CA PRO A 285 6.31 -1.49 -20.27
C PRO A 285 7.41 -1.73 -19.22
N ASP A 286 8.69 -1.60 -19.59
CA ASP A 286 9.80 -1.70 -18.62
C ASP A 286 9.67 -0.63 -17.53
N LEU A 287 9.72 -1.04 -16.27
CA LEU A 287 9.58 -0.12 -15.14
C LEU A 287 10.82 0.76 -14.98
N ARG A 288 10.60 2.07 -14.88
CA ARG A 288 11.61 3.00 -14.39
C ARG A 288 11.54 3.05 -12.87
N HIS A 289 12.70 3.03 -12.20
CA HIS A 289 12.81 3.06 -10.74
C HIS A 289 11.85 2.06 -10.09
N PRO A 290 12.00 0.75 -10.34
CA PRO A 290 11.07 -0.24 -9.80
C PRO A 290 10.98 -0.10 -8.28
N LEU A 291 9.77 -0.30 -7.76
CA LEU A 291 9.52 -0.39 -6.33
C LEU A 291 10.51 -1.41 -5.71
N PRO A 292 11.15 -1.08 -4.57
CA PRO A 292 11.95 -2.05 -3.85
C PRO A 292 11.06 -3.19 -3.38
N VAL A 293 11.46 -4.44 -3.64
CA VAL A 293 10.72 -5.62 -3.17
C VAL A 293 10.45 -5.52 -1.67
N GLY A 294 9.25 -5.91 -1.26
CA GLY A 294 8.81 -5.87 0.15
C GLY A 294 8.45 -4.48 0.69
N LEU A 295 8.68 -3.39 -0.05
CA LEU A 295 8.18 -2.08 0.35
C LEU A 295 6.68 -1.97 -0.01
N PRO A 296 5.76 -1.77 0.96
CA PRO A 296 4.38 -1.47 0.64
C PRO A 296 4.25 -0.09 -0.02
N ILE A 297 3.15 0.12 -0.72
CA ILE A 297 2.79 1.44 -1.26
C ILE A 297 1.41 1.84 -0.76
N ARG A 298 1.22 3.14 -0.55
CA ARG A 298 -0.11 3.73 -0.45
C ARG A 298 -0.46 4.34 -1.80
N TRP A 299 -1.53 3.90 -2.44
CA TRP A 299 -1.88 4.32 -3.80
C TRP A 299 -3.39 4.43 -3.94
N TYR A 300 -3.86 5.61 -4.38
CA TYR A 300 -5.28 5.98 -4.37
C TYR A 300 -5.91 5.85 -2.97
N GLY A 301 -5.14 6.17 -1.92
CA GLY A 301 -5.59 6.07 -0.53
C GLY A 301 -5.68 4.65 0.05
N THR A 302 -5.28 3.62 -0.70
CA THR A 302 -5.30 2.22 -0.25
C THR A 302 -3.89 1.69 -0.09
N TRP A 303 -3.69 0.76 0.86
CA TRP A 303 -2.42 0.07 1.07
C TRP A 303 -2.29 -1.12 0.12
N HIS A 304 -1.14 -1.25 -0.54
CA HIS A 304 -0.84 -2.37 -1.42
C HIS A 304 0.48 -3.00 -1.00
N PHE A 305 0.49 -4.32 -0.87
CA PHE A 305 1.66 -5.11 -0.49
C PHE A 305 2.16 -5.96 -1.64
N TYR A 306 3.45 -6.31 -1.62
CA TYR A 306 4.01 -7.22 -2.61
C TYR A 306 3.34 -8.59 -2.57
N GLY A 307 3.15 -9.17 -3.77
CA GLY A 307 2.50 -10.46 -3.93
C GLY A 307 0.99 -10.33 -3.94
N GLU A 308 0.32 -11.44 -3.64
CA GLU A 308 -1.14 -11.55 -3.62
C GLU A 308 -1.70 -11.13 -2.26
N THR A 309 -2.73 -10.31 -2.27
CA THR A 309 -3.55 -9.94 -1.10
C THR A 309 -5.02 -10.15 -1.48
N GLU A 310 -5.73 -10.91 -0.65
CA GLU A 310 -7.17 -11.12 -0.78
C GLU A 310 -7.91 -10.05 0.04
N TYR A 311 -9.09 -9.64 -0.42
CA TYR A 311 -9.96 -8.74 0.34
C TYR A 311 -11.42 -9.19 0.24
N ASP A 312 -12.15 -8.91 1.31
CA ASP A 312 -13.55 -9.25 1.53
C ASP A 312 -14.25 -8.09 2.26
N ASP A 313 -15.07 -7.32 1.54
CA ASP A 313 -15.84 -6.17 2.08
C ASP A 313 -17.18 -6.59 2.72
#